data_AF-A0A7X7CSI5-F1
#
_entry.id   AF-A0A7X7CSI5-F1
#
_cell.length_a   1.000
_cell.length_b   1.000
_cell.length_c   1.000
_cell.angle_alpha   90.00
_cell.angle_beta   90.00
_cell.angle_gamma   90.00
#
_symmetry.space_group_name_H-M   'P 1'
#
loop_
_entity.id
_entity.type
_entity.pdbx_description
1 polymer ?
#
loop_
_entity_poly.entity_id
_entity_poly.type
_entity_poly.pdbx_seq_one_letter_code
_entity_poly.pdbx_strand_id
1 'polypeptide(L)' 'PAPLLLGFVLGKLMEEYLRRALTISRGDATVFFTRPLSLVLLIIAAVLLVLVFMPAIARKRDEAFQEE' A
#
# COMPACT_ATOMS: atom_id res chain seq x y z
N PRO A 1 -1.88 19.56 -14.34
CA PRO A 1 -0.45 19.18 -14.29
C PRO A 1 0.15 18.99 -12.87
N ALA A 2 -0.35 19.68 -11.83
CA ALA A 2 0.16 19.54 -10.45
C ALA A 2 0.03 18.12 -9.82
N PRO A 3 -1.07 17.36 -10.02
CA PRO A 3 -1.20 16.03 -9.41
C PRO A 3 -0.18 15.01 -9.93
N LEU A 4 0.17 15.09 -11.21
CA LEU A 4 1.15 14.19 -11.84
C LEU A 4 2.57 14.47 -11.33
N LEU A 5 2.93 15.74 -11.15
CA LEU A 5 4.21 16.13 -10.55
C LEU A 5 4.31 15.66 -9.10
N LEU A 6 3.24 15.83 -8.31
CA LEU A 6 3.17 15.35 -6.93
C LEU A 6 3.30 13.83 -6.85
N GLY A 7 2.59 13.09 -7.71
CA GLY A 7 2.71 11.63 -7.79
C GLY A 7 4.11 11.17 -8.17
N PHE A 8 4.78 11.87 -9.09
CA PHE A 8 6.16 11.56 -9.49
C PHE A 8 7.16 11.80 -8.35
N VAL A 9 7.04 12.92 -7.64
CA VAL A 9 7.91 13.24 -6.49
C VAL A 9 7.66 12.26 -5.34
N LEU A 10 6.39 12.01 -4.98
CA LEU A 10 6.06 11.03 -3.95
C LEU A 10 6.56 9.63 -4.31
N GLY A 11 6.40 9.23 -5.58
CA GLY A 11 6.88 7.94 -6.06
C GLY A 11 8.40 7.80 -5.92
N LYS A 12 9.17 8.84 -6.30
CA LYS A 12 10.62 8.86 -6.14
C LYS A 12 11.05 8.78 -4.68
N LEU A 13 10.39 9.55 -3.80
CA LEU A 13 10.64 9.48 -2.36
C LEU A 13 10.35 8.09 -1.79
N MET A 14 9.23 7.47 -2.20
CA MET A 14 8.87 6.12 -1.76
C MET A 14 9.94 5.09 -2.15
N GLU A 15 10.40 5.12 -3.41
CA GLU A 15 11.45 4.22 -3.89
C GLU A 15 12.76 4.41 -3.12
N GLU A 16 13.13 5.66 -2.85
CA GLU A 16 14.34 5.99 -2.10
C GLU A 16 14.29 5.47 -0.66
N TYR A 17 13.16 5.65 0.03
CA TYR A 17 12.97 5.10 1.38
C TYR A 17 12.94 3.58 1.38
N LEU A 18 12.28 2.94 0.41
CA LEU A 18 12.26 1.49 0.27
C LEU A 18 13.68 0.93 0.07
N ARG A 19 14.43 1.49 -0.88
CA ARG A 19 15.81 1.10 -1.16
C ARG A 19 16.69 1.30 0.06
N ARG A 20 16.55 2.43 0.75
CA ARG A 20 17.30 2.71 1.98
C ARG A 20 17.01 1.68 3.07
N ALA A 21 15.74 1.34 3.30
CA ALA A 21 15.35 0.32 4.27
C ALA A 21 15.98 -1.05 3.92
N LEU A 22 15.89 -1.44 2.64
CA LEU A 22 16.46 -2.69 2.16
C LEU A 22 17.99 -2.72 2.30
N THR A 23 18.69 -1.66 1.92
CA THR A 23 20.15 -1.54 2.11
C THR A 23 20.55 -1.67 3.58
N ILE A 24 19.82 -1.03 4.50
CA ILE A 24 20.06 -1.14 5.95
C ILE A 24 19.85 -2.58 6.43
N SER A 25 18.84 -3.27 5.89
CA SER A 25 18.57 -4.68 6.19
C SER A 25 19.45 -5.67 5.42
N ARG A 26 20.46 -5.21 4.65
CA ARG A 26 21.30 -6.05 3.78
C ARG A 26 20.51 -6.80 2.69
N GLY A 27 19.45 -6.19 2.19
CA GLY A 27 18.56 -6.76 1.16
C GLY A 27 17.46 -7.68 1.70
N ASP A 28 17.33 -7.80 3.03
CA ASP A 28 16.35 -8.71 3.63
C ASP A 28 14.96 -8.07 3.78
N ALA A 29 14.02 -8.47 2.91
CA ALA A 29 12.63 -8.03 2.95
C ALA A 29 11.85 -8.58 4.16
N THR A 30 12.35 -9.60 4.87
CA THR A 30 11.71 -10.07 6.09
C THR A 30 11.76 -9.04 7.21
N VAL A 31 12.61 -8.00 7.10
CA VAL A 31 12.70 -6.89 8.06
C VAL A 31 11.36 -6.22 8.33
N PHE A 32 10.44 -6.20 7.34
CA PHE A 32 9.10 -5.66 7.49
C PHE A 32 8.21 -6.48 8.43
N PHE A 33 8.51 -7.77 8.60
CA PHE A 33 7.79 -8.69 9.49
C PHE A 33 8.52 -8.88 10.82
N THR A 34 9.86 -8.89 10.82
CA THR A 34 10.65 -9.11 12.04
C THR A 34 10.73 -7.85 12.93
N ARG A 35 10.54 -6.65 12.37
CA ARG A 35 10.52 -5.40 13.14
C ARG A 35 9.08 -5.09 13.60
N PRO A 36 8.81 -4.99 14.91
CA PRO A 36 7.44 -4.84 15.43
C PRO A 36 6.75 -3.57 14.93
N LEU A 37 7.48 -2.46 14.81
CA LEU A 37 6.93 -1.20 14.28
C LEU A 37 6.51 -1.33 12.80
N SER A 38 7.36 -1.93 11.97
CA SER A 38 7.06 -2.15 10.56
C SER A 38 5.87 -3.09 10.39
N LEU A 39 5.81 -4.14 11.20
CA LEU A 39 4.69 -5.09 11.18
C LEU A 39 3.37 -4.41 11.55
N VAL A 40 3.34 -3.61 12.61
CA VAL A 40 2.14 -2.86 13.02
C VAL A 40 1.67 -1.92 11.92
N LEU A 41 2.59 -1.18 11.29
CA LEU A 41 2.25 -0.30 10.16
C LEU A 41 1.71 -1.08 8.95
N LEU A 42 2.30 -2.24 8.65
CA LEU A 42 1.84 -3.11 7.57
C LEU A 42 0.43 -3.66 7.84
N ILE A 43 0.14 -4.05 9.08
CA ILE A 43 -1.18 -4.50 9.50
C ILE A 43 -2.20 -3.36 9.36
N ILE A 44 -1.88 -2.14 9.83
CA ILE A 44 -2.76 -0.98 9.68
C ILE A 44 -3.03 -0.70 8.20
N ALA A 45 -1.99 -0.71 7.36
CA ALA A 45 -2.15 -0.52 5.92
C ALA A 45 -3.06 -1.59 5.29
N ALA A 46 -2.87 -2.86 5.66
CA ALA A 46 -3.71 -3.96 5.18
C ALA A 46 -5.17 -3.81 5.62
N VAL A 47 -5.42 -3.43 6.88
CA VAL A 47 -6.77 -3.17 7.39
C VAL A 47 -7.44 -2.03 6.63
N LEU A 48 -6.75 -0.91 6.43
CA LEU A 48 -7.28 0.22 5.65
C LEU A 48 -7.58 -0.17 4.21
N LEU A 49 -6.70 -0.96 3.59
CA LEU A 49 -6.91 -1.50 2.25
C LEU A 49 -8.18 -2.35 2.23
N VAL A 50 -8.32 -3.32 3.14
CA VAL A 50 -9.53 -4.15 3.23
C VAL A 50 -10.78 -3.30 3.43
N LEU A 51 -10.76 -2.30 4.30
CA LEU A 51 -11.92 -1.42 4.55
C LEU A 51 -12.32 -0.60 3.32
N VAL A 52 -11.37 -0.14 2.51
CA VAL A 52 -11.65 0.62 1.29
C VAL A 52 -12.13 -0.28 0.15
N PHE A 53 -11.50 -1.44 -0.03
CA PHE A 53 -11.80 -2.35 -1.13
C PHE A 53 -13.07 -3.20 -0.86
N MET A 54 -13.40 -3.52 0.39
CA MET A 54 -14.60 -4.30 0.74
C MET A 54 -15.93 -3.71 0.21
N PRO A 55 -16.27 -2.43 0.46
CA PRO A 55 -17.50 -1.84 -0.09
C PRO A 55 -17.41 -1.60 -1.60
N ALA A 56 -16.22 -1.35 -2.16
CA ALA A 56 -16.03 -1.18 -3.60
C ALA A 56 -16.26 -2.49 -4.37
N ILE A 57 -15.82 -3.62 -3.81
CA ILE A 57 -16.06 -4.96 -4.37
C ILE A 57 -17.52 -5.37 -4.17
N ALA A 58 -18.11 -5.09 -3.00
CA ALA A 58 -19.51 -5.40 -2.73
C ALA A 58 -20.48 -4.60 -3.62
N ARG A 59 -20.24 -3.29 -3.83
CA ARG A 59 -21.05 -2.45 -4.74
C ARG A 59 -20.89 -2.86 -6.21
N LYS A 60 -19.66 -3.17 -6.64
CA LYS A 60 -19.44 -3.71 -7.99
C LYS A 60 -20.23 -4.99 -8.26
N ARG A 61 -20.41 -5.84 -7.23
CA ARG A 61 -21.24 -7.03 -7.35
C ARG A 61 -22.72 -6.66 -7.53
N ASP A 62 -23.24 -5.70 -6.76
CA ASP A 62 -24.65 -5.31 -6.87
C ASP A 62 -24.95 -4.63 -8.22
N GLU A 63 -24.02 -3.84 -8.77
CA GLU A 63 -24.12 -3.27 -10.13
C GLU A 63 -24.06 -4.36 -11.22
N ALA A 64 -23.17 -5.35 -11.08
CA ALA A 64 -23.05 -6.46 -12.03
C ALA A 64 -24.24 -7.44 -12.01
N PHE A 65 -25.05 -7.46 -10.94
CA PHE A 65 -26.26 -8.30 -10.83
C PHE A 65 -27.56 -7.55 -11.21
N GLN A 66 -27.52 -6.23 -11.41
CA GLN A 66 -28.67 -5.42 -11.83
C GLN A 66 -28.76 -5.26 -13.36
N GLU A 67 -27.75 -5.73 -14.12
CA GLU A 67 -27.76 -5.75 -15.58
C GLU A 67 -28.36 -7.06 -16.18
N GLU A 68 -28.93 -7.94 -15.35
CA GLU A 68 -29.66 -9.16 -15.79
C GLU A 68 -31.18 -8.96 -15.82
#